data_AF-A0A2R6ISM8-F1
#
_entry.id   AF-A0A2R6ISM8-F1
#
_cell.length_a   1.000
_cell.length_b   1.000
_cell.length_c   1.000
_cell.angle_alpha   90.00
_cell.angle_beta   90.00
_cell.angle_gamma   90.00
#
_symmetry.space_group_name_H-M   'P 1'
#
loop_
_entity.id
_entity.type
_entity.pdbx_description
1 polymer ?
#
loop_
_entity_poly.entity_id
_entity_poly.type
_entity_poly.pdbx_seq_one_letter_code
_entity_poly.pdbx_strand_id
1 'polypeptide(L)'
;MVSTGLFDALATGLVTGSIIAAGALGLSLIYSIAEVPNFAHGDIITIGAYLALVFNKPAAIPFLPDSVPLVGTTSLAVAGVLAGWSASNVNPNMGFSLLLPVFAAVIMGGIRSPYGSALAGLLIGFSMDLGVYVLPSGLAVYREAIAFVILIAVLLVRPEGIWGDV
;
A
#
# COMPACT_ATOMS: atom_id res chain seq x y z
N MET A 1 1.49 6.96 -22.76
CA MET A 1 1.47 5.63 -23.40
C MET A 1 2.81 4.97 -23.09
N VAL A 2 3.00 4.43 -21.89
CA VAL A 2 4.22 3.66 -21.60
C VAL A 2 3.96 2.24 -22.08
N SER A 3 4.75 1.81 -23.05
CA SER A 3 4.89 0.39 -23.39
C SER A 3 5.48 -0.29 -22.17
N THR A 4 4.64 -0.83 -21.27
CA THR A 4 5.09 -1.64 -20.15
C THR A 4 5.80 -2.85 -20.73
N GLY A 5 7.12 -2.81 -20.78
CA GLY A 5 7.88 -4.04 -20.97
C GLY A 5 7.67 -4.93 -19.75
N LEU A 6 7.81 -6.25 -19.93
CA LEU A 6 7.82 -7.21 -18.81
C LEU A 6 8.78 -6.75 -17.68
N PHE A 7 9.92 -6.17 -18.06
CA PHE A 7 10.91 -5.62 -17.11
C PHE A 7 10.37 -4.47 -16.26
N ASP A 8 9.53 -3.60 -16.82
CA ASP A 8 8.94 -2.49 -16.09
C ASP A 8 7.94 -3.03 -15.07
N ALA A 9 7.02 -3.92 -15.50
CA ALA A 9 6.06 -4.59 -14.63
C ALA A 9 6.69 -5.39 -13.49
N LEU A 10 7.85 -6.02 -13.74
CA LEU A 10 8.59 -6.71 -12.68
C LEU A 10 9.25 -5.74 -11.70
N ALA A 11 9.79 -4.61 -12.18
CA ALA A 11 10.39 -3.59 -11.33
C ALA A 11 9.33 -2.88 -10.47
N THR A 12 8.22 -2.47 -11.07
CA THR A 12 7.08 -1.86 -10.37
C THR A 12 6.35 -2.86 -9.48
N GLY A 13 6.27 -4.13 -9.89
CA GLY A 13 5.79 -5.23 -9.06
C GLY A 13 6.66 -5.48 -7.83
N LEU A 14 7.99 -5.42 -7.96
CA LEU A 14 8.90 -5.54 -6.82
C LEU A 14 8.75 -4.37 -5.84
N VAL A 15 8.70 -3.14 -6.36
CA VAL A 15 8.48 -1.95 -5.54
C VAL A 15 7.14 -2.04 -4.80
N THR A 16 6.05 -2.34 -5.51
CA THR A 16 4.72 -2.47 -4.90
C THR A 16 4.65 -3.64 -3.90
N GLY A 17 5.28 -4.77 -4.25
CA GLY A 17 5.39 -5.93 -3.37
C GLY A 17 6.14 -5.64 -2.08
N SER A 18 7.23 -4.86 -2.13
CA SER A 18 7.96 -4.46 -0.93
C SER A 18 7.13 -3.56 0.00
N ILE A 19 6.32 -2.65 -0.57
CA ILE A 19 5.45 -1.75 0.20
C ILE A 19 4.37 -2.57 0.93
N ILE A 20 3.74 -3.51 0.22
CA ILE A 20 2.67 -4.34 0.78
C ILE A 20 3.23 -5.36 1.78
N ALA A 21 4.39 -5.95 1.49
CA ALA A 21 5.08 -6.85 2.42
C ALA A 21 5.43 -6.13 3.73
N ALA A 22 5.94 -4.90 3.66
CA ALA A 22 6.23 -4.10 4.85
C ALA A 22 4.96 -3.76 5.64
N GLY A 23 3.88 -3.38 4.95
CA GLY A 23 2.58 -3.13 5.59
C GLY A 23 1.99 -4.39 6.23
N ALA A 24 2.08 -5.54 5.55
CA ALA A 24 1.58 -6.82 6.03
C ALA A 24 2.37 -7.33 7.23
N LEU A 25 3.68 -7.15 7.24
CA LEU A 25 4.53 -7.39 8.41
C LEU A 25 4.11 -6.54 9.59
N GLY A 26 3.88 -5.24 9.38
CA GLY A 26 3.43 -4.35 10.45
C GLY A 26 2.09 -4.79 11.04
N LEU A 27 1.11 -5.09 10.19
CA LEU A 27 -0.22 -5.51 10.63
C LEU A 27 -0.20 -6.87 11.34
N SER A 28 0.58 -7.84 10.85
CA SER A 28 0.71 -9.16 11.48
C SER A 28 1.47 -9.12 12.81
N LEU A 29 2.51 -8.28 12.94
CA LEU A 29 3.21 -8.08 14.21
C LEU A 29 2.31 -7.43 15.27
N ILE A 30 1.52 -6.43 14.88
CA ILE A 30 0.57 -5.78 15.79
C ILE A 30 -0.50 -6.77 16.23
N TYR A 31 -1.08 -7.52 15.27
CA TYR A 31 -2.09 -8.52 15.59
C TYR A 31 -1.54 -9.63 16.48
N SER A 32 -0.30 -10.06 16.24
CA SER A 32 0.35 -11.09 17.05
C SER A 32 0.52 -10.70 18.52
N ILE A 33 0.60 -9.40 18.84
CA ILE A 33 0.81 -8.91 20.20
C ILE A 33 -0.51 -8.47 20.84
N ALA A 34 -1.35 -7.75 20.10
CA ALA A 34 -2.57 -7.16 20.62
C ALA A 34 -3.82 -8.04 20.44
N GLU A 35 -3.77 -9.07 19.58
CA GLU A 35 -4.89 -9.92 19.16
C GLU A 35 -6.09 -9.15 18.56
N VAL A 36 -5.92 -7.86 18.24
CA VAL A 36 -6.94 -7.02 17.63
C VAL A 36 -6.41 -6.42 16.31
N PRO A 37 -7.17 -6.49 15.20
CA PRO A 37 -6.79 -5.82 13.95
C PRO A 37 -6.84 -4.30 14.10
N ASN A 38 -5.74 -3.62 13.77
CA ASN A 38 -5.68 -2.15 13.80
C ASN A 38 -5.92 -1.55 12.40
N PHE A 39 -7.13 -1.04 12.16
CA PHE A 39 -7.48 -0.38 10.90
C PHE A 39 -6.98 1.06 10.76
N ALA A 40 -6.44 1.66 11.84
CA ALA A 40 -5.82 2.99 11.77
C ALA A 40 -4.58 3.02 10.86
N HIS A 41 -4.08 1.85 10.46
CA HIS A 41 -2.98 1.73 9.51
C HIS A 41 -3.25 2.49 8.20
N GLY A 42 -4.50 2.52 7.73
CA GLY A 42 -4.90 3.23 6.51
C GLY A 42 -4.75 4.75 6.66
N ASP A 43 -5.19 5.30 7.79
CA ASP A 43 -5.08 6.73 8.07
C ASP A 43 -3.62 7.16 8.24
N ILE A 44 -2.80 6.32 8.89
CA ILE A 44 -1.36 6.58 9.06
C ILE A 44 -0.63 6.58 7.71
N ILE A 45 -0.98 5.68 6.77
CA ILE A 45 -0.41 5.67 5.42
C ILE A 45 -0.76 6.96 4.68
N THR A 46 -2.03 7.40 4.77
CA THR A 46 -2.47 8.66 4.14
C THR A 46 -1.72 9.86 4.73
N ILE A 47 -1.60 9.96 6.05
CA ILE A 47 -0.83 11.01 6.73
C ILE A 47 0.65 10.96 6.31
N GLY A 48 1.23 9.77 6.22
CA GLY A 48 2.61 9.56 5.76
C GLY A 48 2.83 10.01 4.32
N ALA A 49 1.87 9.75 3.42
CA ALA A 49 1.91 10.21 2.03
C ALA A 49 1.86 11.75 1.94
N TYR A 50 1.03 12.40 2.75
CA TYR A 50 0.98 13.86 2.83
C TYR A 50 2.26 14.46 3.42
N LEU A 51 2.84 13.85 4.46
CA LEU A 51 4.14 14.26 4.99
C LEU A 51 5.26 14.09 3.97
N ALA A 52 5.30 12.96 3.26
CA ALA A 52 6.31 12.70 2.23
C ALA A 52 6.27 13.73 1.09
N LEU A 53 5.07 14.17 0.66
CA LEU A 53 4.93 15.23 -0.34
C LEU A 53 5.59 16.52 0.13
N VAL A 54 5.34 16.91 1.38
CA VAL A 54 5.89 18.13 1.98
C VAL A 54 7.43 18.14 1.94
N PHE A 55 8.08 17.03 2.25
CA PHE A 55 9.55 16.93 2.22
C PHE A 55 10.11 16.78 0.81
N ASN A 56 9.43 16.06 -0.09
CA ASN A 56 9.94 15.74 -1.43
C ASN A 56 9.73 16.89 -2.44
N LYS A 57 8.61 17.60 -2.35
CA LYS A 57 8.28 18.76 -3.19
C LYS A 57 7.73 19.92 -2.35
N PRO A 58 8.58 20.60 -1.54
CA PRO A 58 8.14 21.77 -0.77
C PRO A 58 7.61 22.90 -1.67
N ALA A 59 8.13 23.02 -2.90
CA ALA A 59 7.69 24.00 -3.89
C ALA A 59 6.31 23.72 -4.54
N ALA A 60 5.70 22.56 -4.29
CA ALA A 60 4.34 22.26 -4.76
C ALA A 60 3.24 22.84 -3.84
N ILE A 61 3.63 23.51 -2.74
CA ILE A 61 2.73 24.13 -1.78
C ILE A 61 2.57 25.61 -2.18
N PRO A 62 1.43 26.03 -2.78
CA PRO A 62 1.30 27.34 -3.44
C PRO A 62 1.42 28.58 -2.53
N PHE A 63 1.57 28.40 -1.21
CA PHE A 63 1.49 29.45 -0.20
C PHE A 63 2.72 29.54 0.72
N LEU A 64 3.77 28.73 0.51
CA LEU A 64 4.99 28.79 1.33
C LEU A 64 6.19 29.26 0.48
N PRO A 65 6.91 30.31 0.91
CA PRO A 65 8.20 30.66 0.31
C PRO A 65 9.26 29.59 0.63
N ASP A 66 10.21 29.38 -0.29
CA ASP A 66 11.25 28.32 -0.29
C ASP A 66 12.18 28.28 0.96
N SER A 67 12.00 29.20 1.91
CA SER A 67 12.90 29.44 3.04
C SER A 67 12.39 28.97 4.40
N VAL A 68 11.22 28.33 4.50
CA VAL A 68 10.68 27.90 5.81
C VAL A 68 11.42 26.65 6.31
N PRO A 69 12.23 26.73 7.38
CA PRO A 69 12.92 25.58 7.92
C PRO A 69 11.93 24.69 8.67
N LEU A 70 12.07 23.38 8.45
CA LEU A 70 11.68 22.13 9.16
C LEU A 70 10.93 22.15 10.53
N VAL A 71 10.72 23.27 11.20
CA VAL A 71 10.28 23.40 12.60
C VAL A 71 8.75 23.47 12.74
N GLY A 72 8.00 23.65 11.65
CA GLY A 72 6.52 23.73 11.66
C GLY A 72 5.81 22.44 11.25
N THR A 73 6.05 21.31 11.93
CA THR A 73 5.47 20.01 11.52
C THR A 73 3.94 19.95 11.53
N THR A 74 3.26 20.83 12.30
CA THR A 74 1.79 20.89 12.34
C THR A 74 1.17 21.76 11.23
N SER A 75 1.79 22.89 10.88
CA SER A 75 1.31 23.76 9.80
C SER A 75 1.59 23.16 8.42
N LEU A 76 2.70 22.43 8.28
CA LEU A 76 3.03 21.71 7.07
C LEU A 76 2.13 20.48 6.85
N ALA A 77 1.62 19.83 7.91
CA ALA A 77 0.65 18.73 7.76
C ALA A 77 -0.69 19.23 7.18
N VAL A 78 -1.20 20.35 7.70
CA VAL A 78 -2.42 20.99 7.16
C VAL A 78 -2.17 21.52 5.73
N ALA A 79 -1.01 22.11 5.48
CA ALA A 79 -0.63 22.57 4.13
C ALA A 79 -0.42 21.42 3.14
N GLY A 80 0.10 20.27 3.57
CA GLY A 80 0.27 19.06 2.78
C GLY A 80 -1.07 18.44 2.37
N VAL A 81 -2.04 18.37 3.29
CA VAL A 81 -3.41 17.92 3.00
C VAL A 81 -4.10 18.81 1.96
N LEU A 82 -3.96 20.14 2.08
CA LEU A 82 -4.50 21.11 1.12
C LEU A 82 -3.73 21.11 -0.22
N ALA A 83 -2.40 20.95 -0.20
CA ALA A 83 -1.58 20.89 -1.40
C ALA A 83 -1.77 19.59 -2.19
N GLY A 84 -2.02 18.45 -1.51
CA GLY A 84 -2.30 17.19 -2.19
C GLY A 84 -3.63 17.18 -2.95
N TRP A 85 -4.62 17.97 -2.51
CA TRP A 85 -5.82 18.26 -3.30
C TRP A 85 -5.46 19.02 -4.59
N SER A 86 -4.61 20.04 -4.50
CA SER A 86 -4.20 20.88 -5.64
C SER A 86 -3.28 20.13 -6.64
N ALA A 87 -2.41 19.24 -6.15
CA ALA A 87 -1.37 18.60 -6.95
C ALA A 87 -1.85 17.45 -7.86
N SER A 88 -3.15 17.11 -7.89
CA SER A 88 -3.74 16.01 -8.71
C SER A 88 -3.09 14.62 -8.54
N ASN A 89 -2.19 14.44 -7.57
CA ASN A 89 -1.38 13.23 -7.39
C ASN A 89 -1.55 12.56 -6.02
N VAL A 90 -2.25 13.20 -5.06
CA VAL A 90 -2.42 12.67 -3.69
C VAL A 90 -3.89 12.70 -3.31
N ASN A 91 -4.53 11.54 -3.43
CA ASN A 91 -5.93 11.36 -3.04
C ASN A 91 -6.04 10.96 -1.57
N PRO A 92 -7.03 11.46 -0.81
CA PRO A 92 -7.26 11.03 0.59
C PRO A 92 -7.50 9.52 0.75
N ASN A 93 -7.99 8.87 -0.31
CA ASN A 93 -8.30 7.44 -0.32
C ASN A 93 -7.08 6.53 -0.55
N MET A 94 -5.86 7.07 -0.67
CA MET A 94 -4.66 6.27 -0.94
C MET A 94 -4.36 5.27 0.19
N GLY A 95 -4.58 5.66 1.46
CA GLY A 95 -4.42 4.75 2.59
C GLY A 95 -5.38 3.56 2.53
N PHE A 96 -6.65 3.80 2.20
CA PHE A 96 -7.62 2.71 2.04
C PHE A 96 -7.30 1.80 0.85
N SER A 97 -6.79 2.38 -0.24
CA SER A 97 -6.39 1.63 -1.44
C SER A 97 -5.20 0.71 -1.19
N LEU A 98 -4.26 1.10 -0.32
CA LEU A 98 -3.13 0.27 0.11
C LEU A 98 -3.50 -0.71 1.24
N LEU A 99 -4.41 -0.32 2.12
CA LEU A 99 -4.84 -1.14 3.26
C LEU A 99 -5.49 -2.43 2.78
N LEU A 100 -6.37 -2.36 1.79
CA LEU A 100 -7.10 -3.53 1.28
C LEU A 100 -6.17 -4.68 0.80
N PRO A 101 -5.16 -4.45 -0.06
CA PRO A 101 -4.15 -5.45 -0.42
C PRO A 101 -3.27 -5.90 0.74
N VAL A 102 -2.93 -5.01 1.67
CA VAL A 102 -2.16 -5.35 2.87
C VAL A 102 -2.94 -6.34 3.74
N PHE A 103 -4.25 -6.12 3.92
CA PHE A 103 -5.11 -7.08 4.61
C PHE A 103 -5.21 -8.40 3.87
N ALA A 104 -5.38 -8.35 2.54
CA ALA A 104 -5.41 -9.56 1.73
C ALA A 104 -4.11 -10.37 1.86
N ALA A 105 -2.95 -9.69 1.85
CA ALA A 105 -1.66 -10.31 2.07
C ALA A 105 -1.53 -10.96 3.46
N VAL A 106 -1.99 -10.30 4.52
CA VAL A 106 -1.89 -10.84 5.89
C VAL A 106 -2.77 -12.05 6.09
N ILE A 107 -4.01 -12.02 5.60
CA ILE A 107 -4.92 -13.17 5.72
C ILE A 107 -4.42 -14.33 4.86
N MET A 108 -3.92 -14.06 3.65
CA MET A 108 -3.30 -15.07 2.80
C MET A 108 -2.06 -15.69 3.46
N GLY A 109 -1.20 -14.87 4.06
CA GLY A 109 0.05 -15.31 4.69
C GLY A 109 -0.15 -16.02 6.03
N GLY A 110 -1.28 -15.77 6.70
CA GLY A 110 -1.58 -16.22 8.05
C GLY A 110 -1.42 -15.07 9.04
N ILE A 111 -2.48 -14.76 9.79
CA ILE A 111 -2.59 -13.53 10.60
C ILE A 111 -1.56 -13.51 11.74
N ARG A 112 -1.18 -14.68 12.27
CA ARG A 112 -0.24 -14.84 13.39
C ARG A 112 1.18 -15.20 12.95
N SER A 113 1.44 -15.27 11.64
CA SER A 113 2.77 -15.55 11.09
C SER A 113 3.34 -14.30 10.38
N PRO A 114 4.26 -13.56 11.01
CA PRO A 114 4.87 -12.39 10.39
C PRO A 114 5.62 -12.74 9.10
N TYR A 115 6.39 -13.83 9.12
CA TYR A 115 7.14 -14.28 7.96
C TYR A 115 6.21 -14.70 6.80
N GLY A 116 5.08 -15.37 7.12
CA GLY A 116 4.09 -15.74 6.11
C GLY A 116 3.40 -14.54 5.49
N SER A 117 3.03 -13.56 6.32
CA SER A 117 2.43 -12.29 5.89
C SER A 117 3.36 -11.46 4.99
N ALA A 118 4.68 -11.46 5.27
CA ALA A 118 5.67 -10.77 4.44
C ALA A 118 5.74 -11.34 3.02
N LEU A 119 5.85 -12.68 2.93
CA LEU A 119 5.97 -13.37 1.64
C LEU A 119 4.68 -13.23 0.84
N ALA A 120 3.52 -13.37 1.49
CA ALA A 120 2.23 -13.14 0.85
C ALA A 120 2.08 -11.70 0.34
N GLY A 121 2.58 -10.69 1.07
CA GLY A 121 2.57 -9.30 0.63
C GLY A 121 3.41 -9.04 -0.62
N LEU A 122 4.57 -9.70 -0.71
CA LEU A 122 5.42 -9.64 -1.89
C LEU A 122 4.74 -10.31 -3.10
N LEU A 123 4.14 -11.48 -2.90
CA LEU A 123 3.41 -12.20 -3.95
C LEU A 123 2.18 -11.42 -4.45
N ILE A 124 1.39 -10.85 -3.54
CA ILE A 124 0.24 -10.02 -3.86
C ILE A 124 0.68 -8.81 -4.69
N GLY A 125 1.75 -8.10 -4.30
CA GLY A 125 2.21 -6.92 -5.03
C GLY A 125 2.75 -7.23 -6.42
N PHE A 126 3.49 -8.33 -6.59
CA PHE A 126 3.87 -8.82 -7.91
C PHE A 126 2.66 -9.19 -8.75
N SER A 127 1.69 -9.89 -8.15
CA SER A 127 0.53 -10.36 -8.89
C SER A 127 -0.41 -9.24 -9.33
N MET A 128 -0.51 -8.16 -8.55
CA MET A 128 -1.30 -6.99 -8.96
C MET A 128 -0.69 -6.29 -10.16
N ASP A 129 0.64 -6.17 -10.21
CA ASP A 129 1.33 -5.47 -11.28
C ASP A 129 1.44 -6.30 -12.57
N LEU A 130 1.74 -7.59 -12.43
CA LEU A 130 1.65 -8.56 -13.52
C LEU A 130 0.21 -8.71 -14.03
N GLY A 131 -0.77 -8.61 -13.14
CA GLY A 131 -2.18 -8.60 -13.50
C GLY A 131 -2.53 -7.43 -14.42
N VAL A 132 -2.11 -6.21 -14.07
CA VAL A 132 -2.33 -5.04 -14.95
C VAL A 132 -1.61 -5.18 -16.30
N TYR A 133 -0.48 -5.88 -16.35
CA TYR A 133 0.22 -6.18 -17.61
C TYR A 133 -0.53 -7.19 -18.49
N VAL A 134 -1.19 -8.20 -17.91
CA VAL A 134 -1.91 -9.25 -18.64
C VAL A 134 -3.32 -8.83 -19.05
N LEU A 135 -3.97 -7.92 -18.30
CA LEU A 135 -5.34 -7.49 -18.55
C LEU A 135 -5.45 -6.35 -19.60
N PRO A 136 -6.51 -6.33 -20.45
CA PRO A 136 -6.82 -5.18 -21.32
C PRO A 136 -7.01 -3.89 -20.52
N SER A 137 -6.60 -2.74 -21.08
CA SER A 137 -6.51 -1.44 -20.39
C SER A 137 -7.78 -0.93 -19.70
N GLY A 138 -8.97 -1.46 -20.04
CA GLY A 138 -10.22 -1.17 -19.35
C GLY A 138 -10.39 -1.87 -17.99
N LEU A 139 -9.67 -2.96 -17.72
CA LEU A 139 -9.74 -3.71 -16.46
C LEU A 139 -8.59 -3.38 -15.48
N ALA A 140 -7.62 -2.55 -15.88
CA ALA A 140 -6.53 -2.09 -15.03
C ALA A 140 -7.03 -1.31 -13.78
N VAL A 141 -8.24 -0.76 -13.85
CA VAL A 141 -8.93 -0.12 -12.72
C VAL A 141 -9.16 -1.09 -11.55
N TYR A 142 -9.25 -2.39 -11.84
CA TYR A 142 -9.51 -3.44 -10.84
C TYR A 142 -8.23 -4.07 -10.27
N ARG A 143 -7.10 -3.36 -10.31
CA ARG A 143 -5.82 -3.84 -9.77
C ARG A 143 -5.95 -4.39 -8.35
N GLU A 144 -6.65 -3.68 -7.47
CA GLU A 144 -6.84 -4.12 -6.08
C GLU A 144 -7.73 -5.36 -5.95
N ALA A 145 -8.64 -5.59 -6.90
CA ALA A 145 -9.48 -6.79 -6.91
C ALA A 145 -8.66 -8.07 -7.17
N ILE A 146 -7.53 -7.95 -7.88
CA ILE A 146 -6.63 -9.09 -8.17
C ILE A 146 -6.10 -9.67 -6.86
N ALA A 147 -5.73 -8.82 -5.91
CA ALA A 147 -5.29 -9.25 -4.58
C ALA A 147 -6.36 -10.09 -3.87
N PHE A 148 -7.62 -9.66 -3.91
CA PHE A 148 -8.74 -10.37 -3.30
C PHE A 148 -9.09 -11.68 -4.00
N VAL A 149 -9.01 -11.73 -5.32
CA VAL A 149 -9.27 -12.97 -6.07
C VAL A 149 -8.25 -14.04 -5.67
N ILE A 150 -6.97 -13.68 -5.55
CA ILE A 150 -5.92 -14.62 -5.16
C ILE A 150 -6.09 -15.03 -3.70
N LEU A 151 -6.41 -14.09 -2.81
CA LEU A 151 -6.76 -14.41 -1.43
C LEU A 151 -7.88 -15.45 -1.36
N ILE A 152 -9.00 -15.21 -2.06
CA ILE A 152 -10.15 -16.13 -2.08
C ILE A 152 -9.72 -17.50 -2.63
N ALA A 153 -8.95 -17.52 -3.72
CA ALA A 153 -8.45 -18.76 -4.31
C ALA A 153 -7.57 -19.55 -3.32
N VAL A 154 -6.70 -18.87 -2.56
CA VAL A 154 -5.87 -19.50 -1.53
C VAL A 154 -6.72 -20.02 -0.38
N LEU A 155 -7.68 -19.24 0.12
CA LEU A 155 -8.54 -19.64 1.24
C LEU A 155 -9.46 -20.83 0.91
N LEU A 156 -9.84 -21.00 -0.36
CA LEU A 156 -10.57 -22.18 -0.81
C LEU A 156 -9.74 -23.47 -0.67
N VAL A 157 -8.42 -23.37 -0.79
CA VAL A 157 -7.51 -24.52 -0.69
C VAL A 157 -6.96 -24.67 0.73
N ARG A 158 -6.67 -23.55 1.41
CA ARG A 158 -6.09 -23.50 2.76
C ARG A 158 -6.77 -22.41 3.60
N PRO A 159 -7.74 -22.75 4.45
CA PRO A 159 -8.54 -21.78 5.20
C PRO A 159 -7.74 -21.01 6.26
N GLU A 160 -6.59 -21.52 6.67
CA GLU A 160 -5.70 -20.90 7.68
C GLU A 160 -4.63 -19.98 7.05
N GLY A 161 -4.58 -19.88 5.71
CA GLY A 161 -3.52 -19.21 4.97
C GLY A 161 -2.36 -20.14 4.60
N ILE A 162 -1.30 -19.60 4.01
CA ILE A 162 -0.15 -20.37 3.49
C ILE A 162 0.71 -20.92 4.64
N TRP A 163 0.81 -20.19 5.76
CA TRP A 163 1.61 -20.53 6.94
C TRP A 163 0.82 -20.41 8.25
N GLY A 164 -0.48 -20.74 8.23
CA GLY A 164 -1.26 -20.85 9.45
C GLY A 164 -0.85 -22.07 10.25
N ASP A 165 -0.09 -21.87 11.32
CA ASP A 165 -0.10 -22.75 12.49
C ASP A 165 -0.80 -21.95 13.59
N VAL A 166 -1.89 -22.51 14.11
CA VAL A 166 -2.77 -21.96 15.17
C VAL A 166 -2.03 -21.36 16.38
#